data_AF-A0A401P134-F1
#
_entry.id   AF-A0A401P134-F1
#
_cell.length_a   1.000
_cell.length_b   1.000
_cell.length_c   1.000
_cell.angle_alpha   90.00
_cell.angle_beta   90.00
_cell.angle_gamma   90.00
#
_symmetry.space_group_name_H-M   'P 1'
#
loop_
_entity.id
_entity.type
_entity.pdbx_description
1 polymer ?
#
loop_
_entity_poly.entity_id
_entity_poly.type
_entity_poly.pdbx_seq_one_letter_code
_entity_poly.pdbx_strand_id
1 'polypeptide(L)'
;MSLLCVRVKKASLSGSPDKFNTYVTLKVQNVKSTTIAVRGDQPCWEQDFMFEISRLELGLIVEVWNKGLIWDTMVGNVWIPLKCIRQSDE
;
A
#
# COMPACT_ATOMS: atom_id res chain seq x y z
N MET A 1 1.38 -7.59 -21.57
CA MET A 1 1.55 -7.64 -20.10
C MET A 1 2.56 -6.57 -19.74
N SER A 2 2.36 -5.86 -18.63
CA SER A 2 3.27 -4.82 -18.14
C SER A 2 3.62 -5.10 -16.69
N LEU A 3 4.80 -4.67 -16.25
CA LEU A 3 5.22 -4.79 -14.86
C LEU A 3 4.89 -3.48 -14.11
N LEU A 4 4.18 -3.60 -13.00
CA LEU A 4 3.95 -2.50 -12.07
C LEU A 4 4.91 -2.64 -10.88
N CYS A 5 5.83 -1.69 -10.74
CA CYS A 5 6.74 -1.59 -9.61
C CYS A 5 6.20 -0.59 -8.58
N VAL A 6 6.05 -1.02 -7.34
CA VAL A 6 5.52 -0.19 -6.24
C VAL A 6 6.48 -0.24 -5.05
N ARG A 7 6.96 0.93 -4.61
CA ARG A 7 7.68 1.07 -3.35
C ARG A 7 6.78 1.67 -2.27
N VAL A 8 6.54 0.93 -1.20
CA VAL A 8 5.92 1.46 0.01
C VAL A 8 7.02 2.02 0.90
N LYS A 9 7.17 3.34 0.91
CA LYS A 9 8.25 4.02 1.66
C LYS A 9 7.89 4.23 3.13
N LYS A 10 7.00 5.18 3.40
CA LYS A 10 6.65 5.65 4.75
C LYS A 10 5.29 6.35 4.76
N ALA A 11 4.75 6.59 5.94
CA ALA A 11 3.57 7.43 6.15
C ALA A 11 3.81 8.45 7.28
N SER A 12 2.94 9.45 7.35
CA SER A 12 2.84 10.37 8.50
C SER A 12 1.39 10.34 8.96
N LEU A 13 1.16 9.86 10.18
CA LEU A 13 -0.15 9.63 10.78
C LEU A 13 -0.41 10.69 11.83
N SER A 14 -1.63 11.21 11.89
CA SER A 14 -2.01 12.21 12.90
C SER A 14 -2.47 11.52 14.19
N GLY A 15 -1.68 11.65 15.25
CA GLY A 15 -2.04 11.14 16.58
C GLY A 15 -0.84 10.72 17.43
N SER A 16 -1.12 10.13 18.59
CA SER A 16 -0.07 9.62 19.49
C SER A 16 0.63 8.40 18.88
N PRO A 17 1.98 8.32 18.88
CA PRO A 17 2.74 7.21 18.29
C PRO A 17 2.32 5.83 18.81
N ASP A 18 2.01 5.72 20.11
CA ASP A 18 1.62 4.46 20.77
C ASP A 18 0.30 3.87 20.26
N LYS A 19 -0.51 4.66 19.55
CA LYS A 19 -1.79 4.21 18.97
C LYS A 19 -1.61 3.47 17.65
N PHE A 20 -0.41 3.49 17.06
CA PHE A 20 -0.18 3.00 15.71
C PHE A 20 0.72 1.78 15.68
N ASN A 21 0.21 0.73 15.04
CA ASN A 21 0.93 -0.46 14.62
C ASN A 21 0.46 -0.81 13.21
N THR A 22 0.95 -0.06 12.22
CA THR A 22 0.33 0.00 10.89
C THR A 22 1.05 -0.83 9.84
N TYR A 23 0.29 -1.38 8.91
CA TYR A 23 0.78 -2.02 7.70
C TYR A 23 0.02 -1.51 6.48
N VAL A 24 0.61 -1.68 5.30
CA VAL A 24 0.00 -1.30 4.02
C VAL A 24 -0.39 -2.55 3.25
N THR A 25 -1.58 -2.55 2.67
CA THR A 25 -1.98 -3.54 1.67
C THR A 25 -2.06 -2.88 0.29
N LEU A 26 -1.52 -3.58 -0.71
CA LEU A 26 -1.60 -3.21 -2.11
C LEU A 26 -2.50 -4.25 -2.79
N LYS A 27 -3.59 -3.81 -3.41
CA LYS A 27 -4.49 -4.67 -4.18
C LYS A 27 -4.53 -4.18 -5.61
N VAL A 28 -4.22 -5.05 -6.55
CA VAL A 28 -4.27 -4.75 -7.98
C VAL A 28 -4.78 -5.97 -8.72
N GLN A 29 -5.84 -5.79 -9.50
CA GLN A 29 -6.56 -6.89 -10.13
C GLN A 29 -6.97 -7.98 -9.11
N ASN A 30 -6.52 -9.23 -9.31
CA ASN A 30 -6.83 -10.36 -8.43
C ASN A 30 -5.70 -10.66 -7.43
N VAL A 31 -4.73 -9.75 -7.28
CA VAL A 31 -3.55 -9.94 -6.44
C VAL A 31 -3.57 -8.95 -5.26
N LYS A 32 -3.13 -9.43 -4.10
CA LYS A 32 -2.94 -8.63 -2.89
C LYS A 32 -1.57 -8.92 -2.29
N SER A 33 -0.82 -7.88 -1.95
CA SER A 33 0.40 -7.95 -1.15
C SER A 33 0.29 -7.07 0.10
N THR A 34 1.04 -7.37 1.14
CA THR A 34 0.97 -6.69 2.45
C THR A 34 2.36 -6.48 3.01
N THR A 35 2.62 -5.32 3.61
CA THR A 35 3.87 -5.05 4.33
C THR A 35 3.87 -5.66 5.73
N ILE A 36 5.02 -5.64 6.41
CA ILE A 36 5.05 -5.84 7.86
C ILE A 36 4.31 -4.69 8.58
N ALA A 37 3.86 -4.97 9.83
CA ALA A 37 3.35 -3.92 10.71
C ALA A 37 4.52 -3.17 11.38
N VAL A 38 4.46 -1.85 11.36
CA VAL A 38 5.47 -0.94 11.93
C VAL A 38 4.77 0.00 12.92
N ARG A 39 5.38 0.16 14.11
CA ARG A 39 4.85 1.02 15.17
C ARG A 39 5.22 2.48 14.97
N GLY A 40 4.42 3.37 15.54
CA GLY A 40 4.65 4.81 15.55
C GLY A 40 3.81 5.58 14.54
N ASP A 41 3.77 6.89 14.70
CA ASP A 41 3.05 7.84 13.85
C ASP A 41 3.83 8.19 12.57
N GLN A 42 5.12 7.86 12.49
CA GLN A 42 5.95 7.98 11.30
C GLN A 42 6.51 6.61 10.83
N PRO A 43 5.65 5.64 10.47
CA PRO A 43 6.10 4.32 10.08
C PRO A 43 6.89 4.37 8.76
N CYS A 44 7.95 3.57 8.70
CA CYS A 44 8.84 3.43 7.54
C CYS A 44 8.95 1.94 7.18
N TRP A 45 8.55 1.57 5.96
CA TRP A 45 8.54 0.18 5.48
C TRP A 45 9.65 -0.09 4.47
N GLU A 46 9.98 0.88 3.60
CA GLU A 46 10.96 0.76 2.51
C GLU A 46 10.90 -0.61 1.79
N GLN A 47 9.70 -1.01 1.40
CA GLN A 47 9.44 -2.33 0.81
C GLN A 47 8.99 -2.21 -0.64
N ASP A 48 9.68 -2.95 -1.52
CA ASP A 48 9.37 -3.03 -2.94
C ASP A 48 8.44 -4.22 -3.25
N PHE A 49 7.49 -3.98 -4.15
CA PHE A 49 6.58 -4.98 -4.69
C PHE A 49 6.54 -4.86 -6.21
N MET A 50 6.37 -6.02 -6.86
CA MET A 50 6.20 -6.11 -8.32
C MET A 50 4.92 -6.88 -8.62
N PHE A 51 4.13 -6.36 -9.55
CA PHE A 51 2.89 -6.99 -9.99
C PHE A 51 2.87 -7.07 -11.51
N GLU A 52 2.50 -8.23 -12.04
CA GLU A 52 2.17 -8.35 -13.45
C GLU A 52 0.75 -7.80 -13.68
N ILE A 53 0.61 -6.83 -14.59
CA ILE A 53 -0.66 -6.19 -14.91
C ILE A 53 -0.98 -6.32 -16.40
N SER A 54 -2.27 -6.49 -16.69
CA SER A 54 -2.80 -6.75 -18.03
C SER A 54 -3.91 -5.80 -18.47
N ARG A 55 -4.58 -5.15 -17.51
CA ARG A 55 -5.79 -4.33 -17.69
C ARG A 55 -5.56 -2.94 -17.10
N LEU A 56 -5.15 -2.00 -17.94
CA LEU A 56 -4.83 -0.62 -17.52
C LEU A 56 -6.05 0.24 -17.16
N GLU A 57 -7.25 -0.21 -17.51
CA GLU A 57 -8.52 0.43 -17.10
C GLU A 57 -8.84 0.24 -15.61
N LEU A 58 -8.15 -0.67 -14.93
CA LEU A 58 -8.31 -0.90 -13.49
C LEU A 58 -7.39 0.05 -12.69
N GLY A 59 -7.38 -0.12 -11.37
CA GLY A 59 -6.55 0.67 -10.46
C GLY A 59 -5.79 -0.17 -9.44
N LEU A 60 -4.79 0.46 -8.84
CA LEU A 60 -4.11 0.01 -7.63
C LEU A 60 -4.84 0.60 -6.43
N ILE A 61 -5.31 -0.26 -5.53
CA ILE A 61 -5.83 0.15 -4.22
C ILE A 61 -4.69 0.04 -3.21
N VAL A 62 -4.46 1.11 -2.47
CA VAL A 62 -3.52 1.16 -1.35
C VAL A 62 -4.34 1.40 -0.08
N GLU A 63 -4.24 0.51 0.89
CA GLU A 63 -4.93 0.65 2.18
C GLU A 63 -3.91 0.63 3.31
N VAL A 64 -4.05 1.55 4.27
CA VAL A 64 -3.31 1.55 5.52
C VAL A 64 -4.22 0.99 6.60
N TRP A 65 -3.74 -0.02 7.31
CA TRP A 65 -4.46 -0.70 8.37
C TRP A 65 -3.69 -0.59 9.67
N ASN A 66 -4.40 -0.37 10.78
CA ASN A 66 -3.85 -0.45 12.12
C ASN A 66 -4.12 -1.86 12.67
N LYS A 67 -3.07 -2.57 13.03
CA LYS A 67 -3.15 -3.94 13.53
C LYS A 67 -3.69 -3.95 14.96
N GLY A 68 -4.83 -4.61 15.15
CA GLY A 68 -5.44 -4.79 16.47
C GLY A 68 -5.14 -6.18 17.05
N LEU A 69 -5.63 -6.40 18.28
CA LEU A 69 -5.54 -7.70 18.93
C LEU A 69 -6.53 -8.72 18.35
N ILE A 70 -7.76 -8.27 18.07
CA ILE A 70 -8.86 -9.11 17.58
C ILE A 70 -9.21 -8.75 16.13
N TRP A 71 -9.37 -7.46 15.84
CA TRP A 71 -9.65 -6.96 14.49
C TRP A 71 -8.73 -5.81 14.14
N ASP A 72 -8.37 -5.72 12.87
CA ASP A 72 -7.61 -4.60 12.32
C ASP A 72 -8.57 -3.46 11.93
N THR A 73 -8.11 -2.22 12.05
CA THR A 73 -8.92 -1.02 11.77
C THR A 73 -8.34 -0.28 10.57
N MET A 74 -9.17 0.07 9.59
CA MET A 74 -8.71 0.86 8.44
C MET A 74 -8.36 2.29 8.89
N VAL A 75 -7.15 2.73 8.57
CA VAL A 75 -6.66 4.10 8.82
C VAL A 75 -6.99 5.00 7.64
N GLY A 76 -6.83 4.48 6.42
CA GLY A 76 -7.12 5.21 5.20
C GLY A 76 -6.90 4.34 3.97
N ASN A 77 -7.39 4.80 2.83
CA ASN A 77 -7.17 4.16 1.55
C ASN A 77 -7.08 5.19 0.42
N VAL A 78 -6.45 4.79 -0.68
CA VAL A 78 -6.45 5.53 -1.94
C VAL A 78 -6.55 4.56 -3.11
N TRP A 79 -7.28 4.98 -4.14
CA TRP A 79 -7.35 4.27 -5.42
C TRP A 79 -6.59 5.08 -6.48
N ILE A 80 -5.64 4.43 -7.14
CA ILE A 80 -4.79 5.04 -8.16
C ILE A 80 -5.09 4.36 -9.51
N PRO A 81 -5.69 5.07 -10.49
CA PRO A 81 -5.91 4.52 -11.81
C PRO A 81 -4.58 4.11 -12.46
N LEU A 82 -4.48 2.88 -13.00
CA LEU A 82 -3.21 2.39 -13.57
C LEU A 82 -2.79 3.20 -14.80
N LYS A 83 -3.74 3.72 -15.58
CA LYS A 83 -3.48 4.62 -16.71
C LYS A 83 -2.80 5.94 -16.35
N CYS A 84 -2.84 6.35 -15.08
CA CYS A 84 -2.20 7.58 -14.61
C CYS A 84 -0.78 7.34 -14.07
N ILE A 85 -0.34 6.09 -13.96
CA ILE A 85 1.00 5.73 -13.51
C ILE A 85 1.96 5.91 -14.70
N ARG A 86 3.07 6.61 -14.47
CA ARG A 86 4.11 6.82 -15.47
C ARG A 86 4.59 5.47 -16.00
N GLN A 87 4.52 5.31 -17.32
CA GLN A 87 5.08 4.16 -18.02
C GLN A 87 6.54 4.48 -18.40
N SER A 88 7.40 3.47 -18.33
CA SER A 88 8.76 3.51 -18.85
C SER A 88 8.85 2.46 -19.95
N ASP A 89 9.50 2.80 -21.06
CA ASP A 89 9.80 1.88 -22.18
C ASP A 89 11.19 1.23 -22.05
N GLU A 90 11.85 1.41 -20.90
CA GLU A 90 13.13 0.75 -20.56
C GLU A 90 12.99 -0.76 -20.37
#